data_AF-A0A9E4Z3Q2-F1
#
_entry.id   AF-A0A9E4Z3Q2-F1
#
_cell.length_a   1.000
_cell.length_b   1.000
_cell.length_c   1.000
_cell.angle_alpha   90.00
_cell.angle_beta   90.00
_cell.angle_gamma   90.00
#
_symmetry.space_group_name_H-M   'P 1'
#
loop_
_entity.id
_entity.type
_entity.pdbx_description
1 polymer ?
#
loop_
_entity_poly.entity_id
_entity_poly.type
_entity_poly.pdbx_seq_one_letter_code
_entity_poly.pdbx_strand_id
1 'polypeptide(L)'
;PAQLPITENLEDQQRQPSDYEAQVSQRPIAVHGLEHLGATDRGITMFRKLVRQGIEAVKEGRDPDVLSREEKPVSTYCNDTVVYSPAVGNLEEDIKMMRETGRKLAEEYIKNPPLSKKS
;
A
#
# COMPACT_ATOMS: atom_id res chain seq x y z
N PRO A 1 -14.34 -1.67 -2.53
CA PRO A 1 -15.52 -2.16 -1.78
C PRO A 1 -15.82 -1.23 -0.60
N ALA A 2 -17.08 -0.85 -0.39
CA ALA A 2 -17.47 -0.04 0.77
C ALA A 2 -17.30 -0.88 2.04
N GLN A 3 -16.62 -0.32 3.05
CA GLN A 3 -16.54 -0.90 4.38
C GLN A 3 -17.97 -1.11 4.90
N LEU A 4 -18.33 -2.34 5.28
CA LEU A 4 -19.60 -2.59 5.95
C LEU A 4 -19.66 -1.78 7.25
N PRO A 5 -20.86 -1.42 7.75
CA PRO A 5 -20.99 -0.72 9.02
C PRO A 5 -20.23 -1.50 10.10
N ILE A 6 -19.36 -0.82 10.86
CA ILE A 6 -18.69 -1.44 12.00
C ILE A 6 -19.78 -1.79 13.01
N THR A 7 -19.95 -3.09 13.25
CA THR A 7 -20.82 -3.61 14.30
C THR A 7 -20.05 -3.63 15.61
N GLU A 8 -20.70 -3.24 16.71
CA GLU A 8 -20.12 -3.34 18.06
C GLU A 8 -20.32 -4.74 18.67
N ASN A 9 -21.03 -5.63 17.98
CA ASN A 9 -21.26 -7.01 18.42
C ASN A 9 -20.07 -7.90 18.03
N LEU A 10 -19.43 -8.49 19.03
CA LEU A 10 -18.27 -9.37 18.86
C LEU A 10 -18.55 -10.59 17.97
N GLU A 11 -19.75 -11.18 18.04
CA GLU A 11 -20.07 -12.34 17.20
C GLU A 11 -20.08 -11.98 15.71
N ASP A 12 -20.64 -10.82 15.37
CA ASP A 12 -20.70 -10.33 14.00
C ASP A 12 -19.30 -9.95 13.49
N GLN A 13 -18.48 -9.29 14.32
CA GLN A 13 -17.08 -8.97 14.01
C GLN A 13 -16.25 -10.23 13.74
N GLN A 14 -16.48 -11.31 14.50
CA GLN A 14 -15.78 -12.58 14.31
C GLN A 14 -16.25 -13.32 13.05
N ARG A 15 -17.53 -13.22 12.69
CA ARG A 15 -18.08 -13.86 11.48
C ARG A 15 -17.70 -13.12 10.20
N GLN A 16 -17.53 -11.81 10.25
CA GLN A 16 -17.20 -10.96 9.10
C GLN A 16 -16.10 -9.95 9.44
N PRO A 17 -14.87 -10.42 9.74
CA PRO A 17 -13.78 -9.53 10.11
C PRO A 17 -13.37 -8.66 8.93
N SER A 18 -12.94 -7.44 9.24
CA SER A 18 -12.44 -6.48 8.26
C SER A 18 -11.12 -5.85 8.73
N ASP A 19 -10.67 -4.85 7.98
CA ASP A 19 -9.44 -4.12 8.27
C ASP A 19 -9.46 -3.48 9.67
N TYR A 20 -10.64 -3.10 10.17
CA TYR A 20 -10.78 -2.54 11.52
C TYR A 20 -10.33 -3.56 12.58
N GLU A 21 -10.90 -4.76 12.59
CA GLU A 21 -10.56 -5.84 13.52
C GLU A 21 -9.08 -6.22 13.39
N ALA A 22 -8.58 -6.31 12.15
CA ALA A 22 -7.18 -6.61 11.87
C ALA A 22 -6.23 -5.53 12.44
N GLN A 23 -6.57 -4.25 12.33
CA GLN A 23 -5.76 -3.14 12.84
C GLN A 23 -5.81 -3.06 14.37
N VAL A 24 -7.00 -3.07 14.98
CA VAL A 24 -7.14 -2.88 16.44
C VAL A 24 -6.55 -4.05 17.25
N SER A 25 -6.55 -5.26 16.68
CA SER A 25 -5.93 -6.43 17.31
C SER A 25 -4.41 -6.29 17.53
N GLN A 26 -3.76 -5.33 16.85
CA GLN A 26 -2.33 -5.06 16.99
C GLN A 26 -1.96 -4.25 18.25
N ARG A 27 -2.97 -3.81 19.03
CA ARG A 27 -2.92 -2.90 20.20
C ARG A 27 -3.00 -1.42 19.81
N PRO A 28 -3.33 -0.51 20.76
CA PRO A 28 -3.33 0.94 20.50
C PRO A 28 -2.00 1.48 19.97
N ILE A 29 -0.88 0.85 20.34
CA ILE A 29 0.45 1.11 19.80
C ILE A 29 1.06 -0.22 19.36
N ALA A 30 1.41 -0.32 18.08
CA ALA A 30 2.05 -1.51 17.53
C ALA A 30 3.45 -1.72 18.13
N VAL A 31 3.69 -2.92 18.67
CA VAL A 31 5.00 -3.32 19.20
C VAL A 31 5.81 -3.92 18.05
N HIS A 32 6.61 -3.07 17.40
CA HIS A 32 7.39 -3.43 16.21
C HIS A 32 8.33 -4.63 16.42
N GLY A 33 8.78 -4.86 17.67
CA GLY A 33 9.63 -6.01 18.01
C GLY A 33 8.93 -7.38 17.94
N LEU A 34 7.60 -7.42 17.79
CA LEU A 34 6.82 -8.65 17.63
C LEU A 34 6.54 -9.00 16.16
N GLU A 35 7.01 -8.19 15.22
CA GLU A 35 6.75 -8.40 13.79
C GLU A 35 7.81 -9.28 13.13
N HIS A 36 7.36 -10.13 12.21
CA HIS A 36 8.21 -10.99 11.38
C HIS A 36 8.15 -10.54 9.92
N LEU A 37 8.92 -9.51 9.58
CA LEU A 37 8.93 -8.93 8.23
C LEU A 37 9.55 -9.90 7.21
N GLY A 38 8.79 -10.20 6.16
CA GLY A 38 9.23 -10.97 5.00
C GLY A 38 9.71 -10.10 3.84
N ALA A 39 10.06 -10.74 2.72
CA ALA A 39 10.51 -10.04 1.52
C ALA A 39 9.44 -9.09 0.94
N THR A 40 8.16 -9.44 1.10
CA THR A 40 7.00 -8.65 0.69
C THR A 40 6.86 -7.35 1.51
N ASP A 41 7.42 -7.29 2.71
CA ASP A 41 7.32 -6.14 3.63
C ASP A 41 8.43 -5.10 3.41
N ARG A 42 9.16 -5.19 2.29
CA ARG A 42 10.21 -4.22 1.95
C ARG A 42 9.69 -2.78 1.95
N GLY A 43 8.48 -2.57 1.42
CA GLY A 43 7.82 -1.26 1.42
C GLY A 43 7.61 -0.70 2.84
N ILE A 44 7.20 -1.55 3.79
CA ILE A 44 7.00 -1.17 5.20
C ILE A 44 8.31 -0.72 5.83
N THR A 45 9.40 -1.47 5.59
CA THR A 45 10.72 -1.12 6.13
C THR A 45 11.21 0.22 5.58
N MET A 46 11.04 0.44 4.27
CA MET A 46 11.40 1.72 3.62
C MET A 46 10.56 2.88 4.16
N PHE A 47 9.25 2.68 4.29
CA PHE A 47 8.34 3.68 4.85
C PHE A 47 8.73 4.07 6.27
N ARG A 48 9.00 3.10 7.15
CA ARG A 48 9.47 3.37 8.52
C ARG A 48 10.78 4.15 8.55
N LYS A 49 11.69 3.87 7.62
CA LYS A 49 12.93 4.65 7.49
C LYS A 49 12.63 6.10 7.13
N LEU A 50 11.76 6.34 6.14
CA LEU A 50 11.35 7.69 5.73
C LEU A 50 10.70 8.48 6.87
N VAL A 51 9.80 7.85 7.64
CA VAL A 51 9.17 8.49 8.80
C VAL A 51 10.21 8.87 9.86
N ARG A 52 11.14 7.98 10.19
CA ARG A 52 12.22 8.30 11.15
C ARG A 52 13.10 9.46 10.66
N GLN A 53 13.48 9.45 9.38
CA GLN A 53 14.25 10.54 8.78
C GLN A 53 13.50 11.87 8.81
N GLY A 54 12.19 11.86 8.54
CA GLY A 54 11.34 13.03 8.63
C GLY A 54 11.23 13.57 10.06
N ILE A 55 11.10 12.69 11.07
CA ILE A 55 11.10 13.09 12.48
C ILE A 55 12.41 13.79 12.86
N GLU A 56 13.56 13.25 12.46
CA GLU A 56 14.86 13.88 12.73
C GLU A 56 15.02 15.21 11.98
N ALA A 57 14.58 15.30 10.72
CA ALA A 57 14.59 16.55 9.98
C ALA A 57 13.79 17.65 10.69
N VAL A 58 12.59 17.32 11.17
CA VAL A 58 11.74 18.28 11.92
C VAL A 58 12.41 18.71 13.23
N LYS A 59 13.06 17.81 13.97
CA LYS A 59 13.81 18.16 15.19
C LYS A 59 14.95 19.12 14.92
N GLU A 60 15.58 19.03 13.75
CA GLU A 60 16.65 19.92 13.30
C GLU A 60 16.13 21.24 12.69
N GLY A 61 14.81 21.45 12.67
CA GLY A 61 14.20 22.64 12.07
C GLY A 61 14.17 22.64 10.53
N ARG A 62 14.33 21.47 9.91
CA ARG A 62 14.24 21.27 8.46
C ARG A 62 12.89 20.64 8.08
N ASP A 63 12.48 20.82 6.84
CA ASP A 63 11.34 20.10 6.29
C ASP A 63 11.69 18.62 6.03
N PRO A 64 10.75 17.67 6.20
CA PRO A 64 10.91 16.29 5.73
C PRO A 64 11.04 16.20 4.21
N ASP A 65 11.86 15.26 3.73
CA ASP A 65 12.17 15.11 2.29
C ASP A 65 10.96 14.85 1.39
N VAL A 66 9.88 14.26 1.94
CA VAL A 66 8.67 13.87 1.20
C VAL A 66 7.50 14.85 1.40
N LEU A 67 7.75 16.04 1.95
CA LEU A 67 6.72 17.04 2.16
C LEU A 67 6.29 17.69 0.83
N SER A 68 4.99 17.62 0.52
CA SER A 68 4.36 18.39 -0.55
C SER A 68 3.39 19.41 0.05
N ARG A 69 3.53 20.68 -0.34
CA ARG A 69 2.61 21.78 0.02
C ARG A 69 1.65 22.15 -1.11
N GLU A 70 1.71 21.42 -2.22
CA GLU A 70 0.83 21.67 -3.35
C GLU A 70 -0.60 21.22 -3.04
N GLU A 71 -1.59 22.07 -3.33
CA GLU A 71 -3.02 21.75 -3.23
C GLU A 71 -3.50 20.94 -4.44
N LYS A 72 -2.76 19.88 -4.79
CA LYS A 72 -3.15 18.93 -5.83
C LYS A 72 -3.48 17.57 -5.20
N PRO A 73 -4.45 16.83 -5.77
CA PRO A 73 -4.64 15.43 -5.39
C PRO A 73 -3.32 14.66 -5.55
N VAL A 74 -2.86 14.03 -4.46
CA VAL A 74 -1.71 13.14 -4.49
C VAL A 74 -2.21 11.75 -4.87
N SER A 75 -1.60 11.15 -5.90
CA SER A 75 -1.90 9.77 -6.23
C SER A 75 -1.47 8.85 -5.10
N THR A 76 -2.40 8.09 -4.55
CA THR A 76 -2.13 7.12 -3.48
C THR A 76 -1.73 5.76 -4.04
N TYR A 77 -1.83 5.56 -5.36
CA TYR A 77 -1.63 4.27 -6.03
C TYR A 77 -2.53 3.13 -5.48
N CYS A 78 -3.59 3.47 -4.73
CA CYS A 78 -4.51 2.52 -4.09
C CYS A 78 -5.65 2.10 -5.03
N ASN A 79 -5.31 1.50 -6.16
CA ASN A 79 -6.29 1.03 -7.14
C ASN A 79 -5.86 -0.33 -7.66
N ASP A 80 -6.83 -1.23 -7.75
CA ASP A 80 -6.63 -2.57 -8.27
C ASP A 80 -6.90 -2.59 -9.78
N THR A 81 -6.01 -3.21 -10.54
CA THR A 81 -6.20 -3.44 -11.97
C THR A 81 -6.15 -4.93 -12.24
N VAL A 82 -7.22 -5.47 -12.81
CA VAL A 82 -7.28 -6.87 -13.27
C VAL A 82 -7.04 -6.87 -14.77
N VAL A 83 -6.04 -7.65 -15.20
CA VAL A 83 -5.76 -7.87 -16.62
C VAL A 83 -5.83 -9.35 -16.95
N TYR A 84 -6.19 -9.64 -18.19
CA TYR A 84 -6.06 -11.00 -18.72
C TYR A 84 -4.58 -11.31 -18.97
N SER A 85 -4.14 -12.48 -18.52
CA SER A 85 -2.82 -13.03 -18.83
C SER A 85 -3.01 -14.42 -19.45
N PRO A 86 -2.52 -14.67 -20.68
CA PRO A 86 -2.65 -15.98 -21.32
C PRO A 86 -1.81 -17.03 -20.57
N ALA A 87 -2.25 -18.29 -20.56
CA ALA A 87 -1.45 -19.38 -20.01
C ALA A 87 -0.20 -19.61 -20.87
N VAL A 88 0.95 -19.77 -20.22
CA VAL A 88 2.23 -20.13 -20.88
C VAL A 88 2.66 -21.53 -20.46
N GLY A 89 3.48 -22.18 -21.28
CA GLY A 89 3.74 -23.61 -21.18
C GLY A 89 4.67 -24.04 -20.05
N ASN A 90 5.38 -23.10 -19.41
CA ASN A 90 6.31 -23.39 -18.33
C ASN A 90 6.41 -22.25 -17.29
N LEU A 91 6.88 -22.61 -16.09
CA LEU A 91 6.97 -21.72 -14.93
C LEU A 91 7.92 -20.52 -15.14
N GLU A 92 9.01 -20.71 -15.89
CA GLU A 92 9.99 -19.64 -16.10
C GLU A 92 9.42 -18.53 -16.97
N GLU A 93 8.75 -18.90 -18.06
CA GLU A 93 8.00 -17.98 -18.92
C GLU A 93 6.87 -17.28 -18.16
N ASP A 94 6.18 -17.99 -17.28
CA ASP A 94 5.07 -17.43 -16.49
C ASP A 94 5.58 -16.33 -15.54
N ILE A 95 6.65 -16.62 -14.80
CA ILE A 95 7.30 -15.63 -13.92
C ILE A 95 7.80 -14.42 -14.72
N LYS A 96 8.41 -14.64 -15.89
CA LYS A 96 8.90 -13.55 -16.74
C LYS A 96 7.75 -12.68 -17.26
N MET A 97 6.68 -13.31 -17.75
CA MET A 97 5.49 -12.63 -18.25
C MET A 97 4.79 -11.84 -17.15
N MET A 98 4.58 -12.42 -15.96
CA MET A 98 3.99 -11.71 -14.81
C MET A 98 4.79 -10.46 -14.44
N ARG A 99 6.12 -10.55 -14.40
CA ARG A 99 7.00 -9.41 -14.12
C ARG A 99 6.90 -8.33 -15.19
N GLU A 100 6.90 -8.71 -16.46
CA GLU A 100 6.82 -7.77 -17.57
C GLU A 100 5.46 -7.06 -17.60
N THR A 101 4.36 -7.80 -17.39
CA THR A 101 3.01 -7.25 -17.29
C THR A 101 2.90 -6.29 -16.11
N GLY A 102 3.36 -6.68 -14.93
CA GLY A 102 3.35 -5.80 -13.74
C GLY A 102 4.15 -4.51 -13.95
N ARG A 103 5.32 -4.58 -14.60
CA ARG A 103 6.12 -3.40 -14.94
C ARG A 103 5.40 -2.48 -15.92
N LYS A 104 4.82 -3.03 -17.00
CA LYS A 104 4.06 -2.26 -17.99
C LYS A 104 2.88 -1.55 -17.35
N LEU A 105 2.13 -2.23 -16.48
CA LEU A 105 1.00 -1.64 -15.75
C LEU A 105 1.45 -0.49 -14.85
N ALA A 106 2.54 -0.67 -14.11
CA ALA A 106 3.07 0.40 -13.25
C ALA A 106 3.54 1.62 -14.05
N GLU A 107 4.25 1.41 -15.16
CA GLU A 107 4.71 2.48 -16.06
C GLU A 107 3.54 3.23 -16.69
N GLU A 108 2.52 2.51 -17.16
CA GLU A 108 1.31 3.09 -17.72
C GLU A 108 0.53 3.90 -16.68
N TYR A 109 0.41 3.39 -15.46
CA TYR A 109 -0.25 4.10 -14.36
C TYR A 109 0.44 5.42 -14.04
N ILE A 110 1.78 5.44 -13.99
CA ILE A 110 2.56 6.66 -13.74
C ILE A 110 2.35 7.66 -14.87
N LYS A 111 2.31 7.19 -16.12
CA LYS A 111 2.12 8.05 -17.30
C LYS A 111 0.69 8.58 -17.42
N ASN A 112 -0.30 7.76 -17.10
CA ASN A 112 -1.72 8.01 -17.33
C ASN A 112 -2.56 7.59 -16.10
N PRO A 113 -2.44 8.27 -14.95
CA PRO A 113 -3.17 7.87 -13.76
C PRO A 113 -4.69 8.01 -14.00
N PRO A 114 -5.51 6.99 -13.66
CA PRO A 114 -6.90 6.88 -14.08
C PRO A 114 -7.83 7.98 -13.54
N LEU A 115 -7.36 8.77 -12.57
CA LEU A 115 -8.08 9.90 -11.97
C LEU A 115 -7.42 11.27 -12.24
N SER A 116 -6.41 11.37 -13.13
CA SER A 116 -5.98 12.69 -13.58
C SER A 116 -7.09 13.32 -14.40
N LYS A 117 -7.54 14.52 -13.99
CA LYS A 117 -8.41 15.35 -14.83
C LYS A 117 -7.72 15.52 -16.19
N LYS A 118 -8.36 15.05 -17.27
CA LYS A 118 -7.97 15.48 -18.61
C LYS A 118 -8.29 16.97 -18.69
N SER A 119 -7.25 17.77 -18.90
CA SER A 119 -7.37 19.18 -19.29
C SER A 119 -8.10 19.32 -20.62
#